data_AF-A0A846GA43-F1
#
_entry.id   AF-A0A846GA43-F1
#
_cell.length_a   1.000
_cell.length_b   1.000
_cell.length_c   1.000
_cell.angle_alpha   90.00
_cell.angle_beta   90.00
_cell.angle_gamma   90.00
#
_symmetry.space_group_name_H-M   'P 1'
#
loop_
_entity.id
_entity.type
_entity.pdbx_description
1 polymer ?
#
loop_
_entity_poly.entity_id
_entity_poly.type
_entity_poly.pdbx_seq_one_letter_code
_entity_poly.pdbx_strand_id
1 'polypeptide(L)'
;MMVDSDIVILKKMIQPEATVVLESEYQKNIVKLTEVDNYTVTIYGMPDDDEVITIKVDTFSAPKEVFQGTKGECKRADFVIISDTINKGKFIVFIEMKRGKKTSKEKEIIQQLKGAQCFVEYCQAIGKLFWEKQDFLDNYKCRFVSFKNITVNKKPTRYKSKDDIHDTPENMLKISSPNHIQFNHLIGHKK
;
A
#
# COMPACT_ATOMS: atom_id res chain seq x y z
N MET A 1 23.06 -10.44 -19.50
CA MET A 1 22.68 -9.93 -18.17
C MET A 1 21.23 -10.28 -17.94
N MET A 2 20.89 -10.96 -16.84
CA MET A 2 19.50 -10.99 -16.39
C MET A 2 19.11 -9.57 -16.01
N VAL A 3 18.03 -9.06 -16.61
CA VAL A 3 17.43 -7.79 -16.18
C VAL A 3 16.63 -8.11 -14.93
N ASP A 4 17.05 -7.58 -13.78
CA ASP A 4 16.31 -7.77 -12.54
C ASP A 4 14.88 -7.22 -12.70
N SER A 5 13.90 -7.94 -12.14
CA SER A 5 12.53 -7.45 -12.05
C SER A 5 12.46 -6.24 -11.11
N ASP A 6 11.38 -5.44 -11.23
CA ASP A 6 11.20 -4.28 -10.36
C ASP A 6 11.12 -4.68 -8.88
N ILE A 7 10.52 -5.83 -8.59
CA ILE A 7 10.42 -6.38 -7.24
C ILE A 7 11.80 -6.76 -6.70
N VAL A 8 12.64 -7.41 -7.51
CA VAL A 8 14.01 -7.75 -7.12
C VAL A 8 14.83 -6.49 -6.84
N ILE A 9 14.71 -5.46 -7.68
CA ILE A 9 15.37 -4.17 -7.48
C ILE A 9 14.88 -3.51 -6.18
N LEU A 10 13.57 -3.46 -5.95
CA LEU A 10 13.01 -2.91 -4.72
C LEU A 10 13.51 -3.63 -3.47
N LYS A 11 13.60 -4.96 -3.50
CA LYS A 11 14.15 -5.75 -2.38
C LYS A 11 15.62 -5.49 -2.09
N LYS A 12 16.39 -5.09 -3.09
CA LYS A 12 17.79 -4.66 -2.93
C LYS A 12 17.91 -3.18 -2.52
N MET A 13 16.95 -2.36 -2.92
CA MET A 13 16.92 -0.91 -2.67
C MET A 13 16.43 -0.57 -1.26
N ILE A 14 15.42 -1.28 -0.76
CA ILE A 14 14.74 -0.98 0.50
C ILE A 14 15.41 -1.76 1.64
N GLN A 15 15.66 -1.07 2.75
CA GLN A 15 16.20 -1.68 3.96
C GLN A 15 15.26 -2.80 4.46
N PRO A 16 15.78 -4.00 4.81
CA PRO A 16 14.95 -5.12 5.24
C PRO A 16 14.02 -4.79 6.40
N GLU A 17 14.44 -3.93 7.33
CA GLU A 17 13.66 -3.51 8.50
C GLU A 17 12.43 -2.67 8.14
N ALA A 18 12.43 -2.04 6.96
CA ALA A 18 11.29 -1.32 6.42
C ALA A 18 10.34 -2.22 5.60
N THR A 19 10.63 -3.53 5.50
CA THR A 19 9.78 -4.49 4.77
C THR A 19 8.94 -5.34 5.72
N VAL A 20 7.81 -5.83 5.23
CA VAL A 20 6.97 -6.81 5.92
C VAL A 20 7.09 -8.15 5.20
N VAL A 21 7.53 -9.17 5.93
CA VAL A 21 7.77 -10.51 5.38
C VAL A 21 6.45 -11.22 5.10
N LEU A 22 6.42 -11.99 4.01
CA LEU A 22 5.30 -12.90 3.73
C LEU A 22 5.31 -14.07 4.71
N GLU A 23 4.13 -14.44 5.18
CA GLU A 23 3.92 -15.67 5.95
C GLU A 23 3.09 -16.67 5.14
N SER A 24 3.13 -17.95 5.53
CA SER A 24 2.28 -18.98 4.94
C SER A 24 1.22 -19.43 5.94
N GLU A 25 -0.05 -19.36 5.54
CA GLU A 25 -1.18 -19.86 6.32
C GLU A 25 -2.06 -20.71 5.41
N TYR A 26 -2.33 -21.97 5.80
CA TYR A 26 -3.08 -22.93 4.99
C TYR A 26 -2.60 -23.04 3.53
N GLN A 27 -1.28 -23.13 3.33
CA GLN A 27 -0.63 -23.20 2.01
C GLN A 27 -0.86 -21.98 1.11
N LYS A 28 -1.22 -20.83 1.69
CA LYS A 28 -1.40 -19.58 0.97
C LYS A 28 -0.53 -18.50 1.58
N ASN A 29 0.08 -17.68 0.72
CA ASN A 29 0.85 -16.53 1.15
C ASN A 29 -0.08 -15.48 1.75
N ILE A 30 0.30 -14.95 2.89
CA ILE A 30 -0.37 -13.87 3.61
C ILE A 30 0.64 -12.80 3.97
N VAL A 31 0.15 -11.60 4.24
CA VAL A 31 0.94 -10.55 4.91
C VAL A 31 0.13 -9.99 6.07
N LYS A 32 0.80 -9.78 7.22
CA LYS A 32 0.20 -9.18 8.42
C LYS A 32 0.72 -7.75 8.55
N LEU A 33 -0.17 -6.78 8.33
CA LEU A 33 0.13 -5.37 8.52
C LEU A 33 -0.18 -5.01 9.96
N THR A 34 0.84 -4.63 10.74
CA THR A 34 0.70 -4.33 12.18
C THR A 34 1.19 -2.92 12.49
N GLU A 35 0.28 -2.09 13.03
CA GLU A 35 0.62 -0.80 13.66
C GLU A 35 1.20 -1.00 15.06
N VAL A 36 1.87 0.04 15.59
CA VAL A 36 2.49 0.07 16.93
C VAL A 36 1.52 -0.32 18.07
N ASP A 37 0.22 -0.09 17.87
CA ASP A 37 -0.84 -0.35 18.86
C ASP A 37 -1.43 -1.78 18.80
N ASN A 38 -0.75 -2.74 18.16
CA ASN A 38 -1.21 -4.13 17.92
C ASN A 38 -2.51 -4.22 17.10
N TYR A 39 -2.85 -3.20 16.33
CA TYR A 39 -3.91 -3.32 15.33
C TYR A 39 -3.33 -4.00 14.09
N THR A 40 -3.79 -5.23 13.84
CA THR A 40 -3.32 -6.05 12.72
C THR A 40 -4.41 -6.24 11.67
N VAL A 41 -4.03 -6.09 10.41
CA VAL A 41 -4.83 -6.48 9.25
C VAL A 41 -4.09 -7.57 8.50
N THR A 42 -4.72 -8.75 8.37
CA THR A 42 -4.18 -9.84 7.55
C THR A 42 -4.74 -9.77 6.14
N ILE A 43 -3.85 -9.74 5.15
CA ILE A 43 -4.18 -9.81 3.73
C ILE A 43 -3.80 -11.21 3.24
N TYR A 44 -4.79 -11.91 2.68
CA TYR A 44 -4.69 -13.27 2.19
C TYR A 44 -4.54 -13.33 0.67
N GLY A 45 -3.94 -14.42 0.17
CA GLY A 45 -3.81 -14.67 -1.26
C GLY A 45 -2.82 -13.74 -1.94
N MET A 46 -1.74 -13.41 -1.21
CA MET A 46 -0.62 -12.64 -1.72
C MET A 46 0.06 -13.40 -2.88
N PRO A 47 0.69 -12.69 -3.83
CA PRO A 47 1.57 -13.30 -4.82
C PRO A 47 2.76 -14.04 -4.18
N ASP A 48 3.56 -14.69 -5.01
CA ASP A 48 4.81 -15.31 -4.56
C ASP A 48 5.84 -14.24 -4.18
N ASP A 49 6.82 -14.62 -3.36
CA ASP A 49 7.77 -13.67 -2.76
C ASP A 49 8.53 -12.86 -3.82
N ASP A 50 8.91 -13.45 -4.95
CA ASP A 50 9.58 -12.78 -6.05
C ASP A 50 8.67 -11.84 -6.88
N GLU A 51 7.36 -11.91 -6.68
CA GLU A 51 6.35 -11.09 -7.37
C GLU A 51 5.80 -9.95 -6.53
N VAL A 52 6.16 -9.84 -5.24
CA VAL A 52 5.62 -8.83 -4.34
C VAL A 52 6.63 -8.33 -3.30
N ILE A 53 6.48 -7.06 -2.91
CA ILE A 53 7.13 -6.48 -1.74
C ILE A 53 6.11 -5.64 -0.96
N THR A 54 6.13 -5.78 0.36
CA THR A 54 5.35 -4.93 1.27
C THR A 54 6.31 -4.05 2.06
N ILE A 55 6.10 -2.75 2.02
CA ILE A 55 6.97 -1.74 2.63
C ILE A 55 6.18 -0.98 3.68
N LYS A 56 6.73 -0.83 4.87
CA LYS A 56 6.22 0.01 5.95
C LYS A 56 6.80 1.43 5.78
N VAL A 57 6.02 2.30 5.15
CA VAL A 57 6.53 3.60 4.65
C VAL A 57 6.50 4.71 5.70
N ASP A 58 5.82 4.52 6.83
CA ASP A 58 5.84 5.43 7.98
C ASP A 58 7.13 5.33 8.82
N THR A 59 7.95 4.30 8.58
CA THR A 59 9.24 4.09 9.26
C THR A 59 10.30 5.09 8.78
N PHE A 60 10.10 5.69 7.60
CA PHE A 60 10.97 6.73 7.08
C PHE A 60 10.68 8.06 7.78
N SER A 61 11.74 8.69 8.30
CA SER A 61 11.63 9.99 8.93
C SER A 61 11.04 11.01 7.96
N ALA A 62 9.99 11.68 8.40
CA ALA A 62 9.37 12.75 7.62
C ALA A 62 10.42 13.84 7.30
N PRO A 63 10.50 14.32 6.05
CA PRO A 63 11.50 15.29 5.59
C PRO A 63 11.23 16.72 6.09
N LYS A 64 11.02 16.88 7.41
CA LYS A 64 10.68 18.14 8.07
C LYS A 64 11.81 19.17 8.06
N GLU A 65 13.04 18.71 7.83
CA GLU A 65 14.20 19.58 7.65
C GLU A 65 14.22 20.25 6.26
N VAL A 66 13.48 19.69 5.29
CA VAL A 66 13.41 20.20 3.92
C VAL A 66 12.09 20.92 3.65
N PHE A 67 10.98 20.39 4.15
CA PHE A 67 9.65 20.90 3.88
C PHE A 67 8.93 21.43 5.12
N GLN A 68 8.13 22.48 4.92
CA GLN A 68 7.39 23.14 5.99
C GLN A 68 6.28 22.26 6.60
N GLY A 69 5.77 21.27 5.85
CA GLY A 69 4.73 20.33 6.31
C GLY A 69 3.33 20.92 6.39
N THR A 70 3.07 22.09 5.79
CA THR A 70 1.82 22.84 5.96
C THR A 70 0.66 22.31 5.12
N LYS A 71 0.95 21.53 4.07
CA LYS A 71 -0.04 20.94 3.15
C LYS A 71 -0.15 19.43 3.30
N GLY A 72 0.61 18.82 4.20
CA GLY A 72 0.66 17.38 4.44
C GLY A 72 1.74 16.65 3.65
N GLU A 73 2.64 17.37 2.98
CA GLU A 73 3.78 16.86 2.21
C GLU A 73 4.77 16.03 3.05
N CYS A 74 4.81 16.26 4.36
CA CYS A 74 5.58 15.50 5.34
C CYS A 74 4.82 14.31 5.95
N LYS A 75 3.58 14.05 5.54
CA LYS A 75 2.82 12.88 5.99
C LYS A 75 3.17 11.66 5.15
N ARG A 76 2.93 10.48 5.70
CA ARG A 76 3.07 9.19 5.03
C ARG A 76 1.92 8.29 5.49
N ALA A 77 1.54 7.36 4.61
CA ALA A 77 0.66 6.27 4.98
C ALA A 77 1.46 5.19 5.71
N ASP A 78 0.79 4.18 6.23
CA ASP A 78 1.47 3.13 7.00
C ASP A 78 2.21 2.16 6.08
N PHE A 79 1.56 1.71 5.00
CA PHE A 79 2.10 0.66 4.14
C PHE A 79 1.93 0.93 2.65
N VAL A 80 2.83 0.34 1.86
CA VAL A 80 2.71 0.20 0.41
C VAL A 80 2.97 -1.25 0.03
N ILE A 81 2.10 -1.83 -0.79
CA ILE A 81 2.32 -3.15 -1.42
C ILE A 81 2.56 -2.94 -2.91
N ILE A 82 3.67 -3.43 -3.43
CA ILE A 82 4.00 -3.39 -4.85
C ILE A 82 4.04 -4.82 -5.36
N SER A 83 3.25 -5.12 -6.39
CA SER A 83 3.20 -6.45 -7.00
C SER A 83 3.36 -6.37 -8.52
N ASP A 84 4.15 -7.28 -9.08
CA ASP A 84 4.25 -7.53 -10.52
C ASP A 84 3.97 -9.00 -10.76
N THR A 85 2.70 -9.32 -11.03
CA THR A 85 2.24 -10.71 -11.18
C THR A 85 1.82 -10.94 -12.63
N ILE A 86 2.26 -12.03 -13.25
CA ILE A 86 1.91 -12.33 -14.66
C ILE A 86 0.39 -12.40 -14.86
N ASN A 87 -0.33 -13.04 -13.93
CA ASN A 87 -1.76 -13.31 -14.07
C ASN A 87 -2.67 -12.18 -13.56
N LYS A 88 -2.14 -11.28 -12.73
CA LYS A 88 -2.94 -10.20 -12.12
C LYS A 88 -2.60 -8.83 -12.72
N GLY A 89 -1.35 -8.63 -13.13
CA GLY A 89 -0.80 -7.36 -13.60
C GLY A 89 0.02 -6.65 -12.53
N LYS A 90 0.43 -5.42 -12.87
CA LYS A 90 1.29 -4.55 -12.06
C LYS A 90 0.46 -3.61 -11.20
N PHE A 91 0.61 -3.66 -9.88
CA PHE A 91 -0.14 -2.82 -8.94
C PHE A 91 0.73 -2.23 -7.84
N ILE A 92 0.38 -1.01 -7.43
CA ILE A 92 0.89 -0.34 -6.24
C ILE A 92 -0.31 -0.01 -5.36
N VAL A 93 -0.37 -0.60 -4.18
CA VAL A 93 -1.47 -0.45 -3.23
C VAL A 93 -0.98 0.37 -2.04
N PHE A 94 -1.49 1.60 -1.91
CA PHE A 94 -1.24 2.51 -0.80
C PHE A 94 -2.25 2.26 0.30
N ILE A 95 -1.77 2.02 1.53
CA ILE A 95 -2.60 1.57 2.64
C ILE A 95 -2.41 2.48 3.84
N GLU A 96 -3.52 3.05 4.29
CA GLU A 96 -3.63 3.72 5.59
C GLU A 96 -4.50 2.89 6.53
N MET A 97 -4.06 2.71 7.77
CA MET A 97 -4.72 2.01 8.85
C MET A 97 -5.12 3.02 9.95
N LYS A 98 -6.34 2.87 10.47
CA LYS A 98 -6.80 3.66 11.63
C LYS A 98 -7.54 2.78 12.62
N ARG A 99 -7.14 2.88 13.89
CA ARG A 99 -7.82 2.23 15.01
C ARG A 99 -8.94 3.12 15.59
N GLY A 100 -10.11 2.53 15.82
CA GLY A 100 -11.16 3.11 16.67
C GLY A 100 -12.14 4.07 16.01
N LYS A 101 -12.99 4.69 16.85
CA LYS A 101 -14.07 5.61 16.41
C LYS A 101 -13.59 7.04 16.14
N LYS A 102 -12.50 7.50 16.78
CA LYS A 102 -11.87 8.80 16.48
C LYS A 102 -11.32 8.69 15.07
N THR A 103 -12.03 9.30 14.13
CA THR A 103 -11.72 9.20 12.72
C THR A 103 -10.78 10.36 12.44
N SER A 104 -9.54 10.08 12.01
CA SER A 104 -8.76 11.09 11.29
C SER A 104 -9.64 11.66 10.19
N LYS A 105 -9.59 12.97 10.00
CA LYS A 105 -10.41 13.58 8.96
C LYS A 105 -10.02 12.93 7.63
N GLU A 106 -10.98 12.67 6.77
CA GLU A 106 -10.71 12.06 5.46
C GLU A 106 -9.60 12.80 4.70
N LYS A 107 -9.58 14.13 4.82
CA LYS A 107 -8.50 14.99 4.32
C LYS A 107 -7.10 14.59 4.82
N GLU A 108 -6.97 14.17 6.07
CA GLU A 108 -5.68 13.74 6.64
C GLU A 108 -5.24 12.41 6.05
N ILE A 109 -6.16 11.46 5.90
CA ILE A 109 -5.88 10.16 5.24
C ILE A 109 -5.45 10.39 3.80
N ILE A 110 -6.15 11.26 3.06
CA ILE A 110 -5.78 11.65 1.70
C ILE A 110 -4.35 12.21 1.66
N GLN A 111 -3.96 13.06 2.61
CA GLN A 111 -2.59 13.59 2.67
C GLN A 111 -1.55 12.50 2.95
N GLN A 112 -1.86 11.55 3.84
CA GLN A 112 -0.97 10.42 4.14
C GLN A 112 -0.75 9.55 2.90
N LEU A 113 -1.84 9.20 2.21
CA LEU A 113 -1.81 8.43 0.96
C LEU A 113 -1.02 9.14 -0.15
N LYS A 114 -1.22 10.45 -0.33
CA LYS A 114 -0.39 11.27 -1.23
C LYS A 114 1.09 11.23 -0.86
N GLY A 115 1.39 11.28 0.43
CA GLY A 115 2.76 11.16 0.91
C GLY A 115 3.40 9.82 0.58
N ALA A 116 2.66 8.72 0.74
CA ALA A 116 3.15 7.40 0.34
C ALA A 116 3.34 7.28 -1.18
N GLN A 117 2.49 7.94 -1.97
CA GLN A 117 2.68 8.06 -3.42
C GLN A 117 4.00 8.79 -3.75
N CYS A 118 4.29 9.93 -3.11
CA CYS A 118 5.56 10.62 -3.30
C CYS A 118 6.78 9.75 -2.93
N PHE A 119 6.66 8.87 -1.93
CA PHE A 119 7.73 7.91 -1.60
C PHE A 119 7.98 6.94 -2.76
N VAL A 120 6.92 6.40 -3.38
CA VAL A 120 7.04 5.51 -4.54
C VAL A 120 7.64 6.24 -5.74
N GLU A 121 7.22 7.48 -6.00
CA GLU A 121 7.80 8.32 -7.06
C GLU A 121 9.29 8.60 -6.82
N TYR A 122 9.70 8.77 -5.56
CA TYR A 122 11.10 8.88 -5.21
C TYR A 122 11.86 7.56 -5.49
N CYS A 123 11.32 6.41 -5.07
CA CYS A 123 11.90 5.10 -5.40
C CYS A 123 12.02 4.92 -6.92
N GLN A 124 11.01 5.34 -7.68
CA GLN A 124 11.00 5.29 -9.13
C GLN A 124 12.19 6.09 -9.71
N ALA A 125 12.39 7.33 -9.25
CA ALA A 125 13.54 8.14 -9.67
C ALA A 125 14.87 7.47 -9.31
N ILE A 126 14.97 6.87 -8.12
CA ILE A 126 16.18 6.14 -7.69
C ILE A 126 16.46 4.93 -8.60
N GLY A 127 15.46 4.12 -8.93
CA GLY A 127 15.66 2.98 -9.82
C GLY A 127 16.02 3.38 -11.25
N LYS A 128 15.44 4.47 -11.76
CA LYS A 128 15.81 4.97 -13.10
C LYS A 128 17.25 5.50 -13.16
N LEU A 129 17.67 6.24 -12.13
CA LEU A 129 18.96 6.94 -12.14
C LEU A 129 20.13 6.08 -11.63
N PHE A 130 19.92 5.32 -10.55
CA PHE A 130 21.00 4.57 -9.87
C PHE A 130 21.02 3.09 -10.24
N TRP A 131 19.90 2.55 -10.70
CA TRP A 131 19.81 1.17 -11.21
C TRP A 131 19.74 1.11 -12.74
N GLU A 132 19.81 2.27 -13.40
CA GLU A 132 19.78 2.43 -14.86
C GLU A 132 18.56 1.78 -15.54
N LYS A 133 17.50 1.50 -14.77
CA LYS A 133 16.29 0.85 -15.27
C LYS A 133 15.25 1.89 -15.67
N GLN A 134 15.26 2.29 -16.94
CA GLN A 134 14.44 3.40 -17.45
C GLN A 134 12.93 3.20 -17.30
N ASP A 135 12.47 1.95 -17.36
CA ASP A 135 11.07 1.55 -17.23
C ASP A 135 10.68 1.16 -15.78
N PHE A 136 11.55 1.41 -14.80
CA PHE A 136 11.32 1.00 -13.42
C PHE A 136 10.03 1.61 -12.86
N LEU A 137 9.16 0.74 -12.35
CA LEU A 137 7.83 1.07 -11.81
C LEU A 137 6.91 1.80 -12.79
N ASP A 138 7.19 1.72 -14.09
CA ASP A 138 6.30 2.30 -15.11
C ASP A 138 5.05 1.44 -15.33
N ASN A 139 3.93 2.10 -15.64
CA ASN A 139 2.65 1.49 -15.98
C ASN A 139 2.01 0.64 -14.87
N TYR A 140 2.43 0.80 -13.61
CA TYR A 140 1.75 0.20 -12.47
C TYR A 140 0.40 0.88 -12.22
N LYS A 141 -0.62 0.08 -11.92
CA LYS A 141 -1.93 0.58 -11.54
C LYS A 141 -1.95 0.93 -10.05
N CYS A 142 -2.19 2.18 -9.72
CA CYS A 142 -2.30 2.63 -8.33
C CYS A 142 -3.66 2.28 -7.73
N ARG A 143 -3.65 1.90 -6.45
CA ARG A 143 -4.84 1.59 -5.65
C ARG A 143 -4.68 2.19 -4.25
N PHE A 144 -5.72 2.85 -3.77
CA PHE A 144 -5.71 3.56 -2.50
C PHE A 144 -6.71 2.94 -1.55
N VAL A 145 -6.27 2.54 -0.36
CA VAL A 145 -7.06 1.77 0.60
C VAL A 145 -6.94 2.40 1.99
N SER A 146 -8.05 2.49 2.68
CA SER A 146 -8.09 2.83 4.10
C SER A 146 -8.80 1.75 4.90
N PHE A 147 -8.08 1.16 5.86
CA PHE A 147 -8.63 0.24 6.84
C PHE A 147 -9.03 0.98 8.10
N LYS A 148 -10.24 0.71 8.57
CA LYS A 148 -10.74 1.27 9.82
C LYS A 148 -11.26 0.19 10.74
N ASN A 149 -10.66 0.09 11.93
CA ASN A 149 -11.18 -0.81 12.96
C ASN A 149 -12.31 -0.13 13.74
N ILE A 150 -13.56 -0.39 13.34
CA ILE A 150 -14.75 0.02 14.09
C ILE A 150 -15.47 -1.18 14.67
N THR A 151 -15.99 -1.04 15.89
CA THR A 151 -16.76 -2.09 16.60
C THR A 151 -18.12 -2.37 15.96
N VAL A 152 -18.56 -1.54 15.00
CA VAL A 152 -19.91 -1.60 14.41
C VAL A 152 -19.78 -1.89 12.93
N ASN A 153 -20.26 -3.05 12.50
CA ASN A 153 -20.46 -3.37 11.09
C ASN A 153 -21.51 -2.41 10.51
N LYS A 154 -21.07 -1.32 9.89
CA LYS A 154 -21.96 -0.41 9.18
C LYS A 154 -22.13 -0.90 7.74
N LYS A 155 -23.36 -1.26 7.37
CA LYS A 155 -23.70 -1.52 5.97
C LYS A 155 -23.56 -0.21 5.18
N PRO A 156 -22.93 -0.22 3.99
CA PRO A 156 -22.89 0.95 3.12
C PRO A 156 -24.32 1.43 2.85
N THR A 157 -24.59 2.71 3.07
CA THR A 157 -25.91 3.32 2.79
C THR A 157 -26.05 3.77 1.34
N ARG A 158 -24.96 3.78 0.56
CA ARG A 158 -24.96 4.08 -0.87
C ARG A 158 -24.52 2.85 -1.65
N TYR A 159 -25.23 2.56 -2.73
CA TYR A 159 -24.74 1.66 -3.78
C TYR A 159 -23.47 2.28 -4.37
N LYS A 160 -22.33 1.63 -4.17
CA LYS A 160 -21.13 1.94 -4.95
C LYS A 160 -21.34 1.40 -6.37
N SER A 161 -20.97 2.20 -7.37
CA SER A 161 -21.03 1.75 -8.75
C SER A 161 -20.11 0.53 -8.92
N LYS A 162 -20.39 -0.34 -9.89
CA LYS A 162 -19.49 -1.45 -10.21
C LYS A 162 -18.12 -0.96 -10.73
N ASP A 163 -18.04 0.31 -11.11
CA ASP A 163 -16.91 0.98 -11.75
C ASP A 163 -16.14 1.92 -10.80
N ASP A 164 -16.43 1.90 -9.48
CA ASP A 164 -15.69 2.68 -8.49
C ASP A 164 -14.28 2.07 -8.32
N ILE A 165 -13.37 2.43 -9.24
CA ILE A 165 -11.96 2.12 -9.16
C ILE A 165 -11.34 3.07 -8.12
N HIS A 166 -10.73 2.51 -7.07
CA HIS A 166 -10.06 3.28 -6.03
C HIS A 166 -8.63 3.67 -6.43
N ASP A 167 -8.49 4.37 -7.54
CA ASP A 167 -7.21 4.75 -8.19
C ASP A 167 -6.70 6.14 -7.83
N THR A 168 -7.39 6.86 -6.95
CA THR A 168 -6.94 8.15 -6.40
C THR A 168 -7.09 8.17 -4.87
N PRO A 169 -6.27 8.96 -4.15
CA PRO A 169 -6.43 9.15 -2.71
C PRO A 169 -7.84 9.59 -2.31
N GLU A 170 -8.44 10.49 -3.10
CA GLU A 170 -9.79 11.03 -2.90
C GLU A 170 -10.88 9.98 -3.09
N ASN A 171 -10.65 8.96 -3.94
CA ASN A 171 -11.57 7.86 -4.19
C ASN A 171 -11.14 6.53 -3.53
N MET A 172 -10.45 6.60 -2.39
CA MET A 172 -9.92 5.40 -1.72
C MET A 172 -11.00 4.36 -1.33
N LEU A 173 -10.63 3.09 -1.39
CA LEU A 173 -11.43 1.98 -0.88
C LEU A 173 -11.39 1.98 0.66
N LYS A 174 -12.52 2.34 1.26
CA LYS A 174 -12.71 2.34 2.72
C LYS A 174 -13.25 0.98 3.18
N ILE A 175 -12.46 0.26 3.96
CA ILE A 175 -12.83 -1.05 4.53
C ILE A 175 -12.99 -0.89 6.04
N SER A 176 -14.19 -1.14 6.54
CA SER A 176 -14.49 -1.14 7.97
C SER A 176 -14.46 -2.57 8.51
N SER A 177 -13.89 -2.76 9.70
CA SER A 177 -13.84 -4.06 10.40
C SER A 177 -13.21 -5.16 9.53
N PRO A 178 -11.93 -4.99 9.11
CA PRO A 178 -11.30 -5.86 8.13
C PRO A 178 -11.05 -7.26 8.66
N ASN A 179 -12.00 -8.15 8.41
CA ASN A 179 -11.85 -9.59 8.61
C ASN A 179 -11.66 -10.24 7.23
N HIS A 180 -10.66 -11.10 7.10
CA HIS A 180 -10.45 -11.93 5.90
C HIS A 180 -10.30 -11.13 4.58
N ILE A 181 -9.37 -10.17 4.56
CA ILE A 181 -9.12 -9.33 3.39
C ILE A 181 -8.31 -10.11 2.34
N GLN A 182 -8.80 -10.16 1.10
CA GLN A 182 -8.10 -10.81 -0.01
C GLN A 182 -7.33 -9.79 -0.84
N PHE A 183 -6.10 -10.11 -1.26
CA PHE A 183 -5.30 -9.22 -2.11
C PHE A 183 -6.04 -8.80 -3.39
N ASN A 184 -6.77 -9.73 -4.03
CA ASN A 184 -7.59 -9.44 -5.20
C ASN A 184 -8.60 -8.32 -4.97
N HIS A 185 -9.20 -8.26 -3.78
CA HIS A 185 -10.12 -7.19 -3.41
C HIS A 185 -9.43 -5.82 -3.41
N LEU A 186 -8.18 -5.77 -2.95
CA LEU A 186 -7.38 -4.54 -2.89
C LEU A 186 -6.94 -4.04 -4.27
N ILE A 187 -6.77 -4.93 -5.25
CA ILE A 187 -6.43 -4.53 -6.62
C ILE A 187 -7.65 -4.25 -7.51
N GLY A 188 -8.86 -4.47 -6.98
CA GLY A 188 -10.13 -4.27 -7.69
C GLY A 188 -10.60 -5.47 -8.49
N HIS A 189 -9.98 -6.64 -8.33
CA HIS A 189 -10.47 -7.90 -8.89
C HIS A 189 -11.50 -8.51 -7.93
N LYS A 190 -12.74 -8.68 -8.39
CA LYS A 190 -13.74 -9.45 -7.63
C LYS A 190 -13.47 -10.95 -7.78
N LYS A 191 -13.82 -11.71 -6.74
CA LYS A 191 -14.07 -13.16 -6.87
C LYS A 191 -15.31 -13.38 -7.74
#